data_AF-A0A9D5NVP7-F1
#
_entry.id   AF-A0A9D5NVP7-F1
#
_cell.length_a   1.000
_cell.length_b   1.000
_cell.length_c   1.000
_cell.angle_alpha   90.00
_cell.angle_beta   90.00
_cell.angle_gamma   90.00
#
_symmetry.space_group_name_H-M   'P 1'
#
loop_
_entity.id
_entity.type
_entity.pdbx_description
1 polymer ?
#
loop_
_entity_poly.entity_id
_entity_poly.type
_entity_poly.pdbx_seq_one_letter_code
_entity_poly.pdbx_strand_id
1 'polypeptide(L)' 'SIGVCYEGGLDIRGKPADTRTEAQRCSLRKLIEQLHAAYPKALIVGHNDLNPMKDCPCFDAAEYADLNGVQT' A
#
# COMPACT_ATOMS: atom_id res chain seq x y z
N SER A 1 3.90 -12.08 -6.91
CA SER A 1 3.57 -11.04 -5.92
C SER A 1 2.11 -11.20 -5.51
N ILE A 2 1.70 -10.59 -4.40
CA ILE A 2 0.28 -10.40 -4.06
C ILE A 2 -0.03 -8.93 -4.35
N GLY A 3 -1.04 -8.67 -5.18
CA GLY A 3 -1.51 -7.31 -5.46
C GLY A 3 -2.67 -6.96 -4.53
N VAL A 4 -2.58 -5.82 -3.86
CA VAL A 4 -3.66 -5.28 -3.02
C VAL A 4 -4.06 -3.92 -3.57
N CYS A 5 -5.37 -3.71 -3.72
CA CYS A 5 -5.94 -2.44 -4.17
C CYS A 5 -6.90 -1.91 -3.11
N TYR A 6 -6.90 -0.59 -2.93
CA TYR A 6 -8.02 0.10 -2.32
C TYR A 6 -8.87 0.71 -3.43
N GLU A 7 -10.16 0.88 -3.18
CA GLU A 7 -11.07 1.55 -4.10
C GLU A 7 -10.90 3.07 -4.03
N GLY A 8 -10.63 3.70 -5.17
CA GLY A 8 -10.34 5.13 -5.29
C GLY A 8 -9.07 5.39 -6.10
N GLY A 9 -8.39 6.48 -5.77
CA GLY A 9 -7.11 6.89 -6.35
C GLY A 9 -7.18 8.11 -7.26
N LEU A 10 -8.37 8.70 -7.46
CA LEU A 10 -8.57 9.90 -8.28
C LEU A 10 -9.38 10.96 -7.52
N ASP A 11 -8.99 12.21 -7.64
CA ASP A 11 -9.76 13.35 -7.14
C ASP A 11 -10.98 13.67 -8.03
N ILE A 12 -11.75 14.71 -7.67
CA ILE A 12 -12.95 15.14 -8.42
C ILE A 12 -12.65 15.61 -9.86
N ARG A 13 -11.38 15.85 -10.20
CA ARG A 13 -10.91 16.26 -11.53
C ARG A 13 -10.29 15.10 -12.30
N GLY A 14 -10.33 13.88 -11.76
CA GLY A 14 -9.72 12.70 -12.35
C GLY A 14 -8.19 12.70 -12.26
N LYS A 15 -7.59 13.44 -11.32
CA LYS A 15 -6.14 13.43 -11.08
C LYS A 15 -5.77 12.42 -9.98
N PRO A 16 -4.63 11.72 -10.09
CA PRO A 16 -4.14 10.82 -9.04
C PRO A 16 -4.09 11.50 -7.67
N ALA A 17 -4.70 10.87 -6.67
CA ALA A 17 -4.72 11.37 -5.29
C ALA A 17 -5.00 10.23 -4.30
N ASP A 18 -4.35 10.26 -3.12
CA ASP A 18 -4.74 9.40 -2.01
C ASP A 18 -6.14 9.80 -1.54
N THR A 19 -7.10 8.93 -1.82
CA THR A 19 -8.53 9.13 -1.50
C THR A 19 -9.03 8.05 -0.55
N ARG A 20 -8.11 7.33 0.10
CA ARG A 20 -8.47 6.31 1.08
C ARG A 20 -9.25 6.95 2.22
N THR A 21 -10.36 6.32 2.55
CA THR A 21 -11.06 6.58 3.81
C THR A 21 -10.24 6.05 4.99
N GLU A 22 -10.45 6.59 6.19
CA GLU A 22 -9.81 6.06 7.41
C GLU A 22 -10.09 4.56 7.60
N ALA A 23 -11.30 4.10 7.30
CA ALA A 23 -11.66 2.68 7.36
C ALA A 23 -10.83 1.84 6.37
N GLN A 24 -10.57 2.34 5.16
CA GLN A 24 -9.69 1.68 4.20
C GLN A 24 -8.24 1.69 4.67
N ARG A 25 -7.73 2.79 5.24
CA ARG A 25 -6.36 2.85 5.80
C ARG A 25 -6.16 1.81 6.89
N CYS A 26 -7.09 1.73 7.86
CA CYS A 26 -7.05 0.73 8.93
C CYS A 26 -7.14 -0.71 8.39
N SER A 27 -8.06 -0.97 7.44
CA SER A 27 -8.24 -2.30 6.87
C SER A 27 -7.03 -2.74 6.05
N LEU A 28 -6.45 -1.82 5.27
CA LEU A 28 -5.26 -2.07 4.45
C LEU A 28 -4.05 -2.39 5.34
N ARG A 29 -3.83 -1.61 6.41
CA ARG A 29 -2.78 -1.86 7.39
C ARG A 29 -2.89 -3.27 8.00
N LYS A 30 -4.08 -3.63 8.49
CA LYS A 30 -4.34 -4.95 9.09
C LYS A 30 -4.10 -6.09 8.09
N LEU A 31 -4.50 -5.93 6.84
CA LEU A 31 -4.26 -6.92 5.79
C LEU A 31 -2.76 -7.07 5.51
N ILE A 32 -2.03 -5.96 5.39
CA ILE A 32 -0.58 -5.98 5.15
C ILE A 32 0.15 -6.67 6.31
N GLU A 33 -0.24 -6.40 7.56
CA GLU A 33 0.29 -7.09 8.74
C GLU A 33 0.08 -8.61 8.66
N GLN A 34 -1.13 -9.05 8.32
CA GLN A 34 -1.45 -10.47 8.17
C GLN A 34 -0.66 -11.13 7.04
N LEU A 35 -0.51 -10.44 5.91
CA LEU A 35 0.27 -10.93 4.77
C LEU A 35 1.76 -10.99 5.11
N HIS A 36 2.30 -9.99 5.79
CA HIS A 36 3.71 -9.98 6.18
C HIS A 36 4.02 -11.06 7.22
N ALA A 37 3.11 -11.30 8.17
CA ALA A 37 3.23 -12.43 9.10
C ALA A 37 3.25 -13.79 8.38
N ALA A 38 2.45 -13.96 7.31
CA ALA A 38 2.46 -15.18 6.49
C ALA A 38 3.70 -15.27 5.57
N TYR A 39 4.27 -14.13 5.16
CA TYR A 39 5.38 -14.02 4.21
C TYR A 39 6.45 -13.03 4.71
N PRO A 40 7.21 -13.34 5.77
CA PRO A 40 8.08 -12.38 6.46
C PRO A 40 9.26 -11.87 5.62
N LYS A 41 9.59 -12.55 4.51
CA LYS A 41 10.63 -12.10 3.58
C LYS A 41 10.08 -11.26 2.42
N ALA A 42 8.77 -11.11 2.32
CA ALA A 42 8.16 -10.34 1.26
C ALA A 42 8.35 -8.84 1.50
N LEU A 43 8.81 -8.13 0.47
CA LEU A 43 8.91 -6.69 0.48
C LEU A 43 7.51 -6.06 0.34
N ILE A 44 7.24 -5.04 1.15
CA ILE A 44 6.06 -4.19 1.01
C ILE A 44 6.47 -2.98 0.16
N VAL A 45 5.90 -2.88 -1.04
CA VAL A 45 6.23 -1.83 -2.03
C VAL A 45 4.97 -1.32 -2.73
N GLY A 46 5.00 -0.07 -3.16
CA GLY A 46 4.03 0.52 -4.07
C GLY A 46 4.23 0.07 -5.52
N HIS A 47 3.21 0.26 -6.35
CA HIS A 47 3.32 -0.03 -7.78
C HIS A 47 4.25 0.99 -8.49
N ASN A 48 4.24 2.24 -8.03
CA ASN A 48 5.14 3.31 -8.45
C ASN A 48 6.62 3.02 -8.11
N ASP A 49 6.91 2.33 -7.01
CA ASP A 49 8.29 1.91 -6.66
C ASP A 49 8.87 0.95 -7.70
N LEU A 50 8.02 0.11 -8.30
CA LEU A 50 8.41 -0.86 -9.33
C LEU A 50 8.36 -0.27 -10.74
N ASN A 51 7.49 0.73 -10.96
CA ASN A 51 7.36 1.45 -12.21
C ASN A 51 7.09 2.94 -11.96
N PRO A 52 8.14 3.79 -11.98
CA PRO A 52 8.04 5.21 -11.67
C PRO A 52 7.14 6.02 -12.62
N MET A 53 6.72 5.44 -13.76
CA MET A 53 5.78 6.10 -14.68
C MET A 53 4.31 5.98 -14.24
N LYS A 54 4.03 5.29 -13.13
CA LYS A 54 2.68 5.13 -12.58
C LYS A 54 2.57 5.89 -11.27
N ASP A 55 1.44 6.55 -11.06
CA ASP A 55 1.14 7.21 -9.78
C ASP A 55 0.58 6.26 -8.73
N CYS A 56 0.01 5.11 -9.15
CA CYS A 56 -0.52 4.08 -8.25
C CYS A 56 0.54 3.64 -7.22
N PRO A 57 0.25 3.61 -5.90
CA PRO A 57 -1.08 3.63 -5.28
C PRO A 57 -1.60 5.03 -4.90
N CYS A 58 -1.01 6.09 -5.45
CA CYS A 58 -1.32 7.50 -5.18
C CYS A 58 -0.96 7.96 -3.75
N PHE A 59 -0.14 7.17 -3.04
CA PHE A 59 0.46 7.48 -1.74
C PHE A 59 1.84 6.80 -1.64
N ASP A 60 2.63 7.18 -0.62
CA ASP A 60 3.95 6.58 -0.37
C ASP A 60 3.83 5.28 0.46
N ALA A 61 4.21 4.14 -0.12
CA ALA A 61 4.16 2.84 0.54
C ALA A 61 5.17 2.70 1.69
N ALA A 62 6.12 3.63 1.83
CA ALA A 62 7.02 3.70 2.97
C ALA A 62 6.28 3.91 4.31
N GLU A 63 4.99 4.27 4.32
CA GLU A 63 4.18 4.33 5.54
C GLU A 63 4.07 2.98 6.29
N TYR A 64 4.40 1.87 5.62
CA TYR A 64 4.43 0.52 6.21
C TYR A 64 5.84 0.02 6.54
N ALA A 65 6.86 0.90 6.49
CA ALA A 65 8.25 0.51 6.72
C ALA A 65 8.49 -0.10 8.11
N ASP A 66 7.67 0.24 9.09
CA ASP A 66 7.73 -0.32 10.45
C ASP A 66 7.40 -1.82 10.50
N LEU A 67 6.68 -2.35 9.51
CA LEU A 67 6.40 -3.78 9.39
C LEU A 67 7.61 -4.59 8.91
N ASN A 68 8.53 -3.97 8.17
CA ASN A 68 9.74 -4.63 7.66
C ASN A 68 10.77 -4.95 8.77
N GLY A 69 10.55 -4.48 10.00
CA GLY A 69 11.46 -4.63 11.14
C GLY A 69 11.16 -5.80 12.08
N VAL A 70 10.06 -6.53 11.89
CA VAL A 70 9.68 -7.65 12.76
C VAL A 70 10.17 -8.97 12.15
N GLN A 71 11.48 -9.22 12.26
CA GLN A 71 12.03 -10.55 12.00
C GLN A 71 11.84 -11.40 13.26
N THR A 72 10.87 -12.32 13.28
CA THR A 72 10.83 -13.45 14.22
C THR A 72 11.73 -14.58 13.75
#